data_AF-A0A7V2UIE2-F1
#
_entry.id   AF-A0A7V2UIE2-F1
#
_cell.length_a   1.000
_cell.length_b   1.000
_cell.length_c   1.000
_cell.angle_alpha   90.00
_cell.angle_beta   90.00
_cell.angle_gamma   90.00
#
_symmetry.space_group_name_H-M   'P 1'
#
loop_
_entity.id
_entity.type
_entity.pdbx_description
1 polymer ?
#
loop_
_entity_poly.entity_id
_entity_poly.type
_entity_poly.pdbx_seq_one_letter_code
_entity_poly.pdbx_strand_id
1 'polypeptide(L)'
;MHAPRWCATCCVRSANPLQPRPRPEPLYRRFTQGTQWVEVGAGDCRHSTTGGNPMNLQRQRPWITPLVIGSFLLLTVTGVLMFFHLDSGLNKTVHEWLSWVMVAGVALHIALNLPAFKRYLTQRTARWVIGVFVAVLALSFIRLPGASSEPPFIAPAKALAAAPLPVLAQVAGVSTEEIKHRLETQHLTVGNEQQSVSDIVGPDVRKQINVLKGVLEPATPPAADS
;
A
#
# COMPACT_ATOMS: atom_id res chain seq x y z
N MET A 1 53.08 -0.39 -20.32
CA MET A 1 52.24 -1.58 -20.59
C MET A 1 52.89 -2.78 -19.94
N HIS A 2 52.31 -3.32 -18.87
CA HIS A 2 52.27 -4.75 -18.50
C HIS A 2 51.63 -4.89 -17.11
N ALA A 3 50.62 -5.75 -17.05
CA ALA A 3 49.66 -5.88 -15.96
C ALA A 3 50.15 -6.77 -14.80
N PRO A 4 49.65 -6.57 -13.57
CA PRO A 4 49.83 -7.52 -12.47
C PRO A 4 48.86 -8.70 -12.55
N ARG A 5 49.40 -9.88 -12.22
CA ARG A 5 48.82 -11.22 -12.33
C ARG A 5 47.76 -11.47 -11.26
N TRP A 6 46.65 -12.06 -11.68
CA TRP A 6 45.59 -12.63 -10.85
C TRP A 6 46.08 -13.94 -10.21
N CYS A 7 45.84 -14.11 -8.91
CA CYS A 7 45.87 -15.42 -8.26
C CYS A 7 44.52 -15.64 -7.57
N ALA A 8 43.61 -16.30 -8.28
CA ALA A 8 42.44 -16.96 -7.72
C ALA A 8 42.65 -18.46 -7.93
N THR A 9 42.85 -19.23 -6.86
CA THR A 9 42.52 -20.66 -6.86
C THR A 9 42.18 -21.11 -5.45
N CYS A 10 40.93 -21.54 -5.30
CA CYS A 10 40.40 -22.30 -4.19
C CYS A 10 41.22 -23.57 -3.93
N CYS A 11 41.39 -23.95 -2.67
CA CYS A 11 41.65 -25.34 -2.33
C CYS A 11 40.91 -25.68 -1.03
N VAL A 12 39.63 -26.02 -1.17
CA VAL A 12 38.86 -26.76 -0.17
C VAL A 12 39.43 -28.18 -0.15
N ARG A 13 40.24 -28.50 0.85
CA ARG A 13 40.76 -29.85 1.05
C ARG A 13 39.76 -30.66 1.89
N SER A 14 39.13 -31.65 1.26
CA SER A 14 38.34 -32.65 1.97
C SER A 14 39.24 -33.47 2.89
N ALA A 15 38.83 -33.63 4.15
CA ALA A 15 39.56 -34.39 5.14
C ALA A 15 39.08 -35.85 5.15
N ASN A 16 40.00 -36.77 4.91
CA ASN A 16 39.83 -38.22 5.00
C ASN A 16 39.69 -38.66 6.49
N PRO A 17 38.72 -39.51 6.91
CA PRO A 17 38.43 -39.71 8.32
C PRO A 17 39.29 -40.75 9.09
N LEU A 18 40.38 -41.29 8.53
CA LEU A 18 41.10 -42.44 9.13
C LEU A 18 42.56 -42.19 9.52
N GLN A 19 42.88 -41.02 10.09
CA GLN A 19 44.18 -40.82 10.75
C GLN A 19 44.02 -40.29 12.19
N PRO A 20 44.59 -40.98 13.20
CA PRO A 20 44.62 -40.47 14.57
C PRO A 20 45.50 -39.22 14.66
N ARG A 21 44.97 -38.15 15.23
CA ARG A 21 45.70 -36.89 15.41
C ARG A 21 46.79 -37.04 16.49
N PRO A 22 48.01 -36.51 16.28
CA PRO A 22 48.99 -36.41 17.36
C PRO A 22 48.50 -35.41 18.44
N ARG A 23 48.65 -35.78 19.71
CA ARG A 23 48.34 -34.93 20.87
C ARG A 23 49.29 -33.71 20.90
N PRO A 24 48.81 -32.49 21.17
CA PRO A 24 49.69 -31.36 21.39
C PRO A 24 50.42 -31.52 22.72
N GLU A 25 51.75 -31.53 22.67
CA GLU A 25 52.62 -31.37 23.84
C GLU A 25 52.40 -29.96 24.45
N PRO A 26 52.21 -29.83 25.77
CA PRO A 26 52.22 -28.54 26.41
C PRO A 26 53.68 -28.06 26.55
N LEU A 27 54.08 -27.13 25.69
CA LEU A 27 55.28 -26.31 25.89
C LEU A 27 55.07 -25.41 27.12
N TYR A 28 55.39 -25.94 28.30
CA TYR A 28 55.40 -25.20 29.56
C TYR A 28 56.62 -24.25 29.58
N ARG A 29 56.45 -23.02 29.06
CA ARG A 29 57.42 -21.95 29.27
C ARG A 29 57.10 -21.25 30.61
N ARG A 30 57.80 -21.70 31.66
CA ARG A 30 57.83 -21.11 33.00
C ARG A 30 58.38 -19.68 32.92
N PHE A 31 57.51 -18.68 33.05
CA PHE A 31 57.90 -17.29 33.34
C PHE A 31 57.59 -17.01 34.81
N THR A 32 58.64 -16.80 35.61
CA THR A 32 58.57 -16.38 37.01
C THR A 32 58.84 -14.88 37.09
N GLN A 33 57.82 -14.08 37.44
CA GLN A 33 57.94 -12.89 38.31
C GLN A 33 56.60 -12.17 38.42
N GLY A 34 56.25 -11.75 39.65
CA GLY A 34 55.36 -10.61 39.86
C GLY A 34 53.94 -10.93 40.34
N THR A 35 53.81 -11.08 41.66
CA THR A 35 52.60 -10.96 42.47
C THR A 35 51.70 -9.78 42.08
N GLN A 36 50.44 -10.03 41.73
CA GLN A 36 49.27 -9.28 42.23
C GLN A 36 47.97 -9.98 41.79
N TRP A 37 47.26 -10.60 42.74
CA TRP A 37 45.88 -11.05 42.54
C TRP A 37 44.95 -9.92 42.98
N VAL A 38 44.14 -9.39 42.06
CA VAL A 38 43.00 -8.53 42.40
C VAL A 38 41.77 -9.43 42.44
N GLU A 39 41.28 -9.71 43.64
CA GLU A 39 39.96 -10.29 43.86
C GLU A 39 38.91 -9.27 43.39
N VAL A 40 38.29 -9.52 42.24
CA VAL A 40 37.09 -8.79 41.84
C VAL A 40 35.95 -9.37 42.66
N GLY A 41 35.60 -8.65 43.73
CA GLY A 41 34.49 -9.00 44.62
C GLY A 41 33.20 -9.21 43.83
N ALA A 42 32.44 -10.21 44.26
CA ALA A 42 31.07 -10.45 43.84
C ALA A 42 30.21 -9.24 44.23
N GLY A 43 30.12 -8.26 43.33
CA GLY A 43 29.16 -7.18 43.39
C GLY A 43 27.76 -7.74 43.19
N ASP A 44 26.96 -7.65 44.23
CA ASP A 44 25.52 -7.92 44.28
C ASP A 44 24.81 -7.12 43.17
N CYS A 45 24.54 -7.76 42.03
CA CYS A 45 23.76 -7.18 40.94
C CYS A 45 22.27 -7.31 41.26
N ARG A 46 21.77 -6.44 42.14
CA ARG A 46 20.34 -6.22 42.31
C ARG A 46 19.85 -5.34 41.16
N HIS A 47 19.19 -5.94 40.16
CA HIS A 47 18.29 -5.21 39.26
C HIS A 47 16.86 -5.68 39.45
N SER A 48 16.10 -4.82 40.12
CA SER A 48 14.65 -4.73 40.05
C SER A 48 14.22 -4.41 38.62
N THR A 49 13.56 -5.37 37.97
CA THR A 49 12.66 -5.10 36.85
C THR A 49 11.28 -5.65 37.18
N THR A 50 10.49 -4.81 37.83
CA THR A 50 9.04 -4.82 37.64
C THR A 50 8.80 -4.24 36.24
N GLY A 51 8.69 -5.10 35.24
CA GLY A 51 8.43 -4.70 33.86
C GLY A 51 7.52 -5.74 33.22
N GLY A 52 6.29 -5.34 32.92
CA GLY A 52 5.21 -6.21 32.47
C GLY A 52 5.62 -7.19 31.36
N ASN A 53 4.99 -8.37 31.37
CA ASN A 53 5.17 -9.44 30.39
C ASN A 53 5.35 -8.86 28.98
N PRO A 54 6.56 -8.88 28.38
CA PRO A 54 6.65 -8.66 26.96
C PRO A 54 5.90 -9.85 26.34
N MET A 55 4.79 -9.58 25.64
CA MET A 55 4.13 -10.62 24.87
C MET A 55 5.21 -11.38 24.08
N ASN A 56 5.29 -12.70 24.27
CA ASN A 56 6.35 -13.51 23.69
C ASN A 56 6.09 -13.67 22.18
N LEU A 57 6.46 -12.64 21.42
CA LEU A 57 6.28 -12.55 19.97
C LEU A 57 7.21 -13.51 19.20
N GLN A 58 8.16 -14.17 19.87
CA GLN A 58 9.01 -15.20 19.26
C GLN A 58 8.19 -16.40 18.76
N ARG A 59 7.10 -16.77 19.45
CA ARG A 59 6.23 -17.88 19.04
C ARG A 59 5.47 -17.61 17.73
N GLN A 60 5.25 -16.35 17.36
CA GLN A 60 4.47 -15.98 16.17
C GLN A 60 5.30 -15.92 14.88
N ARG A 61 6.64 -15.84 14.99
CA ARG A 61 7.57 -15.72 13.85
C ARG A 61 7.39 -16.78 12.74
N PRO A 62 7.10 -18.07 13.04
CA PRO A 62 6.97 -19.10 12.00
C PRO A 62 5.74 -18.92 11.10
N TRP A 63 4.69 -18.24 11.57
CA TRP A 63 3.43 -18.07 10.81
C TRP A 63 3.40 -16.79 9.99
N ILE A 64 4.16 -15.78 10.39
CA ILE A 64 4.12 -14.44 9.77
C ILE A 64 4.73 -14.45 8.37
N THR A 65 5.88 -15.13 8.19
CA THR A 65 6.52 -15.19 6.87
C THR A 65 5.67 -15.96 5.85
N PRO A 66 5.10 -17.15 6.16
CA PRO A 66 4.14 -17.81 5.27
C PRO A 66 2.89 -16.96 4.98
N LEU A 67 2.39 -16.21 5.97
CA LEU A 67 1.27 -15.30 5.78
C LEU A 67 1.62 -14.23 4.74
N VAL A 68 2.76 -13.53 4.90
CA VAL A 68 3.21 -12.50 3.95
C VAL A 68 3.41 -13.08 2.54
N ILE A 69 4.01 -14.27 2.42
CA ILE A 69 4.23 -14.93 1.13
C ILE A 69 2.89 -15.28 0.46
N GLY A 70 1.97 -15.90 1.21
CA GLY A 70 0.66 -16.29 0.70
C GLY A 70 -0.18 -15.09 0.28
N SER A 71 -0.24 -14.04 1.11
CA SER A 71 -0.97 -12.82 0.77
C SER A 71 -0.34 -12.07 -0.41
N PHE A 72 1.01 -12.01 -0.49
CA PHE A 72 1.70 -11.41 -1.62
C PHE A 72 1.38 -12.10 -2.94
N LEU A 73 1.43 -13.44 -2.96
CA LEU A 73 1.11 -14.22 -4.16
C LEU A 73 -0.33 -13.96 -4.60
N LEU A 74 -1.28 -14.00 -3.67
CA LEU A 74 -2.69 -13.81 -4.00
C LEU A 74 -2.99 -12.39 -4.48
N LEU A 75 -2.39 -11.36 -3.87
CA LEU A 75 -2.49 -9.97 -4.33
C LEU A 75 -1.87 -9.77 -5.71
N THR A 76 -0.73 -10.40 -5.98
CA THR A 76 -0.06 -10.29 -7.28
C THR A 76 -0.91 -10.91 -8.38
N VAL A 77 -1.41 -12.13 -8.17
CA VAL A 77 -2.26 -12.82 -9.15
C VAL A 77 -3.56 -12.05 -9.39
N THR A 78 -4.27 -11.66 -8.32
CA THR A 78 -5.51 -10.88 -8.45
C THR A 78 -5.28 -9.51 -9.11
N GLY A 79 -4.17 -8.84 -8.82
CA GLY A 79 -3.80 -7.58 -9.45
C GLY A 79 -3.52 -7.71 -10.95
N VAL A 80 -2.81 -8.78 -11.37
CA VAL A 80 -2.58 -9.07 -12.79
C VAL A 80 -3.89 -9.39 -13.51
N LEU A 81 -4.78 -10.18 -12.90
CA LEU A 81 -6.09 -10.48 -13.47
C LEU A 81 -6.92 -9.20 -13.72
N MET A 82 -6.97 -8.28 -12.75
CA MET A 82 -7.67 -7.00 -12.90
C MET A 82 -7.06 -6.11 -13.97
N PHE A 83 -5.72 -6.10 -14.09
CA PHE A 83 -5.06 -5.31 -15.12
C PHE A 83 -5.51 -5.72 -16.53
N PHE A 84 -5.69 -7.02 -16.76
CA PHE A 84 -6.21 -7.55 -18.02
C PHE A 84 -7.74 -7.59 -18.11
N HIS A 85 -8.48 -7.09 -17.11
CA HIS A 85 -9.94 -7.19 -17.01
C HIS A 85 -10.46 -8.64 -17.11
N LEU A 86 -9.63 -9.61 -16.71
CA LEU A 86 -9.96 -11.04 -16.63
C LEU A 86 -10.50 -11.40 -15.23
N ASP A 87 -10.96 -10.40 -14.49
CA ASP A 87 -11.43 -10.57 -13.13
C ASP A 87 -12.89 -11.04 -13.07
N SER A 88 -13.20 -11.91 -12.10
CA SER A 88 -14.56 -12.17 -11.67
C SER A 88 -14.97 -11.13 -10.63
N GLY A 89 -16.27 -10.89 -10.44
CA GLY A 89 -16.75 -9.87 -9.49
C GLY A 89 -16.22 -10.02 -8.06
N LEU A 90 -15.79 -11.22 -7.66
CA LEU A 90 -15.20 -11.47 -6.34
C LEU A 90 -13.73 -11.05 -6.23
N ASN A 91 -12.97 -11.08 -7.34
CA ASN A 91 -11.54 -10.77 -7.33
C ASN A 91 -11.30 -9.34 -6.83
N LYS A 92 -12.11 -8.36 -7.28
CA LYS A 92 -12.03 -6.96 -6.84
C LYS A 92 -12.12 -6.83 -5.33
N THR A 93 -13.18 -7.40 -4.76
CA THR A 93 -13.41 -7.44 -3.32
C THR A 93 -12.24 -8.11 -2.59
N VAL A 94 -11.77 -9.26 -3.07
CA VAL A 94 -10.64 -9.96 -2.46
C VAL A 94 -9.37 -9.11 -2.48
N HIS A 95 -9.05 -8.46 -3.59
CA HIS A 95 -7.84 -7.65 -3.70
C HIS A 95 -7.88 -6.44 -2.76
N GLU A 96 -9.03 -5.77 -2.65
CA GLU A 96 -9.21 -4.62 -1.75
C GLU A 96 -9.05 -5.03 -0.28
N TRP A 97 -9.74 -6.09 0.16
CA TRP A 97 -9.70 -6.52 1.56
C TRP A 97 -8.40 -7.23 1.94
N LEU A 98 -7.87 -8.07 1.05
CA LEU A 98 -6.62 -8.78 1.33
C LEU A 98 -5.41 -7.85 1.30
N SER A 99 -5.50 -6.70 0.63
CA SER A 99 -4.46 -5.66 0.70
C SER A 99 -4.23 -5.20 2.14
N TRP A 100 -5.29 -5.05 2.93
CA TRP A 100 -5.18 -4.70 4.35
C TRP A 100 -4.49 -5.79 5.18
N VAL A 101 -4.82 -7.05 4.91
CA VAL A 101 -4.18 -8.20 5.57
C VAL A 101 -2.68 -8.24 5.26
N MET A 102 -2.30 -7.99 4.01
CA MET A 102 -0.90 -7.92 3.60
C MET A 102 -0.16 -6.75 4.26
N VAL A 103 -0.78 -5.57 4.33
CA VAL A 103 -0.19 -4.40 5.02
C VAL A 103 0.09 -4.74 6.49
N ALA A 104 -0.88 -5.33 7.19
CA ALA A 104 -0.71 -5.76 8.58
C ALA A 104 0.38 -6.83 8.72
N GLY A 105 0.39 -7.83 7.84
CA GLY A 105 1.39 -8.90 7.81
C GLY A 105 2.81 -8.37 7.59
N VAL A 106 3.00 -7.46 6.63
CA VAL A 106 4.30 -6.82 6.35
C VAL A 106 4.73 -5.93 7.51
N ALA A 107 3.83 -5.13 8.08
CA ALA A 107 4.16 -4.29 9.24
C ALA A 107 4.64 -5.13 10.43
N LEU A 108 3.94 -6.23 10.72
CA LEU A 108 4.34 -7.18 11.75
C LEU A 108 5.68 -7.87 11.40
N HIS A 109 5.87 -8.27 10.15
CA HIS A 109 7.12 -8.85 9.68
C HIS A 109 8.31 -7.90 9.87
N ILE A 110 8.14 -6.61 9.57
CA ILE A 110 9.16 -5.57 9.80
C ILE A 110 9.39 -5.39 11.30
N ALA A 111 8.34 -5.27 12.11
CA ALA A 111 8.44 -5.08 13.56
C ALA A 111 9.22 -6.20 14.25
N LEU A 112 9.00 -7.47 13.86
CA LEU A 112 9.75 -8.60 14.41
C LEU A 112 11.17 -8.73 13.85
N ASN A 113 11.46 -8.12 12.71
CA ASN A 113 12.76 -8.20 12.04
C ASN A 113 13.45 -6.83 11.91
N LEU A 114 13.17 -5.90 12.83
CA LEU A 114 13.69 -4.53 12.82
C LEU A 114 15.22 -4.43 12.68
N PRO A 115 16.06 -5.23 13.38
CA PRO A 115 17.51 -5.14 13.21
C PRO A 115 17.96 -5.48 11.79
N ALA A 116 17.38 -6.52 11.19
CA ALA A 116 17.68 -6.92 9.81
C ALA A 116 17.20 -5.86 8.82
N PHE A 117 16.01 -5.31 9.03
CA PHE A 117 15.45 -4.23 8.22
C PHE A 117 16.33 -2.96 8.25
N LYS A 118 16.76 -2.52 9.45
CA LYS A 118 17.68 -1.38 9.59
C LYS A 118 19.00 -1.59 8.86
N ARG A 119 19.52 -2.82 8.84
CA ARG A 119 20.74 -3.16 8.09
C ARG A 119 20.55 -3.00 6.57
N TYR A 120 19.37 -3.26 6.03
CA TYR A 120 19.11 -2.99 4.62
C TYR A 120 19.13 -1.49 4.31
N LEU A 121 18.67 -0.65 5.24
CA LEU A 121 18.70 0.80 5.04
C LEU A 121 20.11 1.41 5.07
N THR A 122 21.14 0.70 5.56
CA THR A 122 22.52 1.19 5.49
C THR A 122 23.22 0.80 4.19
N GLN A 123 22.81 -0.32 3.57
CA GLN A 123 23.37 -0.80 2.30
C GLN A 123 23.08 0.17 1.15
N ARG A 124 24.11 0.50 0.37
CA ARG A 124 24.02 1.48 -0.72
C ARG A 124 23.07 1.03 -1.82
N THR A 125 23.13 -0.24 -2.21
CA THR A 125 22.28 -0.85 -3.24
C THR A 125 20.81 -0.82 -2.82
N ALA A 126 20.50 -1.31 -1.62
CA ALA A 126 19.13 -1.34 -1.10
C ALA A 126 18.53 0.08 -0.97
N ARG A 127 19.30 1.07 -0.49
CA ARG A 127 18.85 2.48 -0.44
C ARG A 127 18.48 3.02 -1.81
N TRP A 128 19.28 2.74 -2.84
CA TRP A 128 18.96 3.18 -4.20
C TRP A 128 17.67 2.56 -4.71
N VAL A 129 17.50 1.24 -4.56
CA VAL A 129 16.29 0.55 -5.02
C VAL A 129 15.05 1.07 -4.28
N ILE A 130 15.09 1.14 -2.96
CA ILE A 130 13.98 1.68 -2.16
C ILE A 130 13.69 3.13 -2.55
N GLY A 131 14.73 3.96 -2.69
CA GLY A 131 14.59 5.35 -3.09
C GLY A 131 13.91 5.52 -4.45
N VAL A 132 14.23 4.69 -5.44
CA VAL A 132 13.57 4.71 -6.76
C VAL A 132 12.09 4.36 -6.63
N PHE A 133 11.72 3.29 -5.94
CA PHE A 133 10.31 2.92 -5.77
C PHE A 133 9.52 3.97 -5.00
N VAL A 134 10.10 4.56 -3.95
CA VAL A 134 9.49 5.67 -3.21
C VAL A 134 9.32 6.90 -4.11
N ALA A 135 10.30 7.21 -4.97
CA ALA A 135 10.20 8.29 -5.92
C ALA A 135 9.10 8.04 -6.97
N VAL A 136 9.00 6.83 -7.50
CA VAL A 136 7.92 6.43 -8.43
C VAL A 136 6.55 6.55 -7.74
N LEU A 137 6.44 6.09 -6.49
CA LEU A 137 5.21 6.24 -5.71
C LEU A 137 4.86 7.72 -5.48
N ALA A 138 5.84 8.55 -5.09
CA ALA A 138 5.63 9.98 -4.94
C ALA A 138 5.20 10.65 -6.25
N LEU A 139 5.83 10.25 -7.37
CA LEU A 139 5.49 10.72 -8.71
C LEU A 139 4.06 10.32 -9.13
N SER A 140 3.55 9.17 -8.66
CA SER A 140 2.17 8.76 -8.93
C SER A 140 1.10 9.69 -8.33
N PHE A 141 1.44 10.50 -7.33
CA PHE A 141 0.54 11.53 -6.77
C PHE A 141 0.58 12.84 -7.54
N ILE A 142 1.57 13.04 -8.43
CA ILE A 142 1.67 14.24 -9.24
C ILE A 142 0.59 14.18 -10.33
N ARG A 143 -0.36 15.11 -10.27
CA ARG A 143 -1.37 15.30 -11.32
C ARG A 143 -0.73 16.03 -12.50
N LEU A 144 -0.55 15.36 -13.63
CA LEU A 144 -0.13 16.02 -14.86
C LEU A 144 -1.26 16.92 -15.39
N PRO A 145 -0.96 18.18 -15.77
CA PRO A 145 -1.94 19.05 -16.43
C PRO A 145 -2.47 18.37 -17.70
N GLY A 146 -3.78 18.17 -17.80
CA GLY A 146 -4.43 17.51 -18.94
C GLY A 146 -4.58 15.98 -18.81
N ALA A 147 -3.98 15.34 -17.81
CA ALA A 147 -4.27 13.94 -17.48
C ALA A 147 -5.52 13.86 -16.58
N SER A 148 -6.65 14.34 -17.08
CA SER A 148 -7.93 14.15 -16.40
C SER A 148 -8.34 12.69 -16.59
N SER A 149 -8.15 11.87 -15.57
CA SER A 149 -8.76 10.54 -15.41
C SER A 149 -10.25 10.69 -15.11
N GLU A 150 -10.90 11.56 -15.87
CA GLU A 150 -12.29 11.93 -15.70
C GLU A 150 -13.09 10.92 -16.53
N PRO A 151 -14.08 10.23 -15.92
CA PRO A 151 -14.84 9.22 -16.64
C PRO A 151 -15.40 9.77 -17.97
N PRO A 152 -15.50 8.95 -19.03
CA PRO A 152 -15.89 9.42 -20.35
C PRO A 152 -17.29 10.07 -20.39
N PHE A 153 -18.14 9.81 -19.40
CA PHE A 153 -19.46 10.41 -19.26
C PHE A 153 -19.45 11.83 -18.70
N ILE A 154 -18.36 12.31 -18.11
CA ILE A 154 -18.33 13.62 -17.45
C ILE A 154 -18.40 14.75 -18.46
N ALA A 155 -17.74 14.63 -19.62
CA ALA A 155 -17.79 15.67 -20.64
C ALA A 155 -19.22 15.88 -21.19
N PRO A 156 -19.96 14.83 -21.60
CA PRO A 156 -21.39 14.95 -21.91
C PRO A 156 -22.23 15.47 -20.74
N ALA A 157 -21.98 15.01 -19.51
CA ALA A 157 -22.73 15.46 -18.34
C ALA A 157 -22.52 16.96 -18.04
N LYS A 158 -21.28 17.46 -18.18
CA LYS A 158 -20.97 18.89 -18.07
C LYS A 158 -21.65 19.71 -19.17
N ALA A 159 -21.66 19.20 -20.41
CA ALA A 159 -22.35 19.85 -21.52
C ALA A 159 -23.87 19.94 -21.27
N LEU A 160 -24.49 18.87 -20.74
CA LEU A 160 -25.88 18.89 -20.32
C LEU A 160 -26.12 19.84 -19.15
N ALA A 161 -25.23 19.85 -18.15
CA ALA A 161 -25.37 20.76 -17.00
C ALA A 161 -25.28 22.23 -17.38
N ALA A 162 -24.51 22.57 -18.42
CA ALA A 162 -24.40 23.91 -18.98
C ALA A 162 -25.50 24.26 -20.00
N ALA A 163 -26.30 23.29 -20.42
CA ALA A 163 -27.39 23.52 -21.36
C ALA A 163 -28.58 24.23 -20.67
N PRO A 164 -29.34 25.07 -21.39
CA PRO A 164 -30.56 25.68 -20.88
C PRO A 164 -31.62 24.64 -20.50
N LEU A 165 -32.48 24.93 -19.52
CA LEU A 165 -33.57 24.02 -19.10
C LEU A 165 -34.46 23.50 -20.26
N PRO A 166 -34.81 24.29 -21.30
CA PRO A 166 -35.57 23.79 -22.44
C PRO A 166 -34.86 22.68 -23.21
N VAL A 167 -33.53 22.74 -23.30
CA VAL A 167 -32.72 21.69 -23.96
C VAL A 167 -32.71 20.42 -23.10
N LEU A 168 -32.58 20.58 -21.78
CA LEU A 168 -32.68 19.46 -20.84
C LEU A 168 -34.07 18.80 -20.90
N ALA A 169 -35.13 19.58 -21.01
CA ALA A 169 -36.51 19.10 -21.15
C ALA A 169 -36.68 18.27 -22.44
N GLN A 170 -36.10 18.73 -23.56
CA GLN A 170 -36.10 17.99 -24.83
C GLN A 170 -35.35 16.66 -24.72
N VAL A 171 -34.18 16.64 -24.07
CA VAL A 171 -33.39 15.42 -23.85
C VAL A 171 -34.14 14.43 -22.94
N ALA A 172 -34.86 14.94 -21.94
CA ALA A 172 -35.69 14.14 -21.03
C ALA A 172 -37.04 13.73 -21.62
N GLY A 173 -37.46 14.31 -22.76
CA GLY A 173 -38.77 14.06 -23.36
C GLY A 173 -39.95 14.61 -22.55
N VAL A 174 -39.76 15.63 -21.72
CA VAL A 174 -40.80 16.27 -20.89
C VAL A 174 -40.89 17.77 -21.16
N SER A 175 -41.88 18.45 -20.55
CA SER A 175 -41.99 19.91 -20.65
C SER A 175 -40.96 20.63 -19.78
N THR A 176 -40.67 21.89 -20.11
CA THR A 176 -39.76 22.73 -19.32
C THR A 176 -40.30 22.96 -17.91
N GLU A 177 -41.63 23.05 -17.76
CA GLU A 177 -42.32 23.21 -16.48
C GLU A 177 -42.12 21.99 -15.57
N GLU A 178 -42.16 20.78 -16.14
CA GLU A 178 -41.92 19.54 -15.39
C GLU A 178 -40.47 19.48 -14.87
N ILE A 179 -39.50 19.91 -15.67
CA ILE A 179 -38.09 20.01 -15.25
C ILE A 179 -37.92 21.02 -14.10
N LYS A 180 -38.58 22.19 -14.18
CA LYS A 180 -38.55 23.17 -13.09
C LYS A 180 -39.15 22.61 -11.81
N HIS A 181 -40.30 21.94 -11.91
CA HIS A 181 -40.94 21.31 -10.76
C HIS A 181 -40.01 20.27 -10.11
N ARG A 182 -39.29 19.46 -10.90
CA ARG A 182 -38.28 18.52 -10.38
C ARG A 182 -37.06 19.18 -9.75
N LEU A 183 -36.71 20.40 -10.16
CA LEU A 183 -35.65 21.18 -9.51
C LEU A 183 -36.14 21.77 -8.18
N GLU A 184 -37.38 22.25 -8.14
CA GLU A 184 -38.01 22.78 -6.92
C GLU A 184 -38.18 21.71 -5.84
N THR A 185 -38.51 20.45 -6.22
CA THR A 185 -38.54 19.32 -5.27
C THR A 185 -37.16 19.01 -4.67
N GLN A 186 -36.09 19.43 -5.33
CA GLN A 186 -34.72 19.36 -4.82
C GLN A 186 -34.29 20.64 -4.07
N HIS A 187 -35.23 21.53 -3.77
CA HIS A 187 -34.99 22.84 -3.14
C HIS A 187 -34.08 23.77 -3.95
N LEU A 188 -34.07 23.60 -5.27
CA LEU A 188 -33.32 24.45 -6.20
C LEU A 188 -34.28 25.43 -6.87
N THR A 189 -34.08 26.72 -6.59
CA THR A 189 -34.88 27.80 -7.18
C THR A 189 -34.38 28.14 -8.58
N VAL A 190 -35.29 28.12 -9.55
CA VAL A 190 -35.03 28.53 -10.93
C VAL A 190 -35.47 29.98 -11.09
N GLY A 191 -34.52 30.87 -11.36
CA GLY A 191 -34.82 32.29 -11.56
C GLY A 191 -35.33 32.60 -12.98
N ASN A 192 -34.87 31.83 -13.98
CA ASN A 192 -35.24 32.02 -15.38
C ASN A 192 -35.20 30.69 -16.16
N GLU A 193 -35.99 30.57 -17.23
CA GLU A 193 -36.08 29.38 -18.09
C GLU A 193 -34.80 29.13 -18.88
N GLN A 194 -34.02 30.16 -19.21
CA GLN A 194 -32.75 29.99 -19.92
C GLN A 194 -31.58 29.64 -18.99
N GLN A 195 -31.81 29.56 -17.68
CA GLN A 195 -30.78 29.21 -16.71
C GLN A 195 -30.34 27.75 -16.90
N SER A 196 -29.09 27.42 -16.61
CA SER A 196 -28.59 26.04 -16.65
C SER A 196 -28.48 25.43 -15.25
N VAL A 197 -28.35 24.10 -15.16
CA VAL A 197 -28.06 23.43 -13.87
C VAL A 197 -26.73 23.91 -13.29
N SER A 198 -25.75 24.22 -14.15
CA SER A 198 -24.45 24.74 -13.73
C SER A 198 -24.54 26.12 -13.09
N ASP A 199 -25.48 26.97 -13.53
CA ASP A 199 -25.70 28.31 -12.95
C ASP A 199 -26.41 28.22 -11.59
N ILE A 200 -27.25 27.21 -11.39
CA ILE A 200 -28.02 26.99 -10.15
C ILE A 200 -27.12 26.37 -9.06
N VAL A 201 -26.28 25.40 -9.44
CA VAL A 201 -25.54 24.55 -8.49
C VAL A 201 -24.06 24.96 -8.36
N GLY A 202 -23.55 25.75 -9.29
CA GLY A 202 -22.15 26.18 -9.36
C GLY A 202 -21.23 25.15 -10.03
N PRO A 203 -19.90 25.35 -10.00
CA PRO A 203 -18.92 24.59 -10.78
C PRO A 203 -18.66 23.15 -10.29
N ASP A 204 -19.35 22.70 -9.24
CA ASP A 204 -19.17 21.36 -8.68
C ASP A 204 -19.84 20.30 -9.59
N VAL A 205 -18.99 19.59 -10.33
CA VAL A 205 -19.38 18.54 -11.29
C VAL A 205 -20.18 17.42 -10.63
N ARG A 206 -19.83 17.02 -9.40
CA ARG A 206 -20.53 15.94 -8.71
C ARG A 206 -21.94 16.37 -8.32
N LYS A 207 -22.10 17.60 -7.84
CA LYS A 207 -23.43 18.15 -7.56
C LYS A 207 -24.25 18.30 -8.83
N GLN A 208 -23.67 18.81 -9.91
CA GLN A 208 -24.34 18.92 -11.22
C GLN A 208 -24.86 17.57 -11.71
N ILE A 209 -24.04 16.51 -11.65
CA ILE A 209 -24.43 15.16 -12.07
C ILE A 209 -25.56 14.60 -11.18
N ASN A 210 -25.50 14.82 -9.87
CA ASN A 210 -26.55 14.36 -8.96
C ASN A 210 -27.90 15.03 -9.27
N VAL A 211 -27.89 16.34 -9.56
CA VAL A 211 -29.10 17.07 -9.95
C VAL A 211 -29.61 16.60 -11.30
N LEU A 212 -28.73 16.47 -12.31
CA LEU A 212 -29.09 15.91 -13.62
C LEU A 212 -29.72 14.53 -13.48
N LYS A 213 -29.18 13.65 -12.63
CA LYS A 213 -29.76 12.33 -12.36
C LYS A 213 -31.20 12.46 -11.86
N GLY A 214 -31.43 13.27 -10.82
CA GLY A 214 -32.78 13.41 -10.24
C GLY A 214 -33.80 14.12 -11.14
N VAL A 215 -33.33 14.94 -12.09
CA VAL A 215 -34.20 15.67 -13.01
C VAL A 215 -34.51 14.85 -14.28
N LEU A 216 -33.53 14.10 -14.79
CA LEU A 216 -33.64 13.31 -16.02
C LEU A 216 -34.23 11.91 -15.79
N GLU A 217 -34.07 11.33 -14.59
CA GLU A 217 -34.75 10.07 -14.27
C GLU A 217 -36.27 10.31 -14.19
N PRO A 218 -37.10 9.46 -14.81
CA PRO A 218 -38.54 9.56 -14.68
C PRO A 218 -38.90 9.40 -13.20
N ALA A 219 -39.82 10.26 -12.70
CA ALA A 219 -40.38 10.08 -11.38
C ALA A 219 -40.87 8.64 -11.27
N THR A 220 -40.29 7.87 -10.35
CA THR A 220 -40.80 6.53 -10.05
C THR A 220 -42.26 6.71 -9.64
N PRO A 221 -43.24 6.14 -10.36
CA PRO A 221 -44.63 6.23 -9.93
C PRO A 221 -44.71 5.71 -8.50
N PRO A 222 -45.44 6.37 -7.58
CA PRO A 222 -45.68 5.79 -6.27
C PRO A 222 -46.20 4.38 -6.47
N ALA A 223 -45.59 3.41 -5.78
CA ALA A 223 -46.04 2.02 -5.81
C ALA A 223 -47.55 2.04 -5.58
N ALA A 224 -48.31 1.57 -6.57
CA ALA A 224 -49.73 1.36 -6.40
C ALA A 224 -49.87 0.31 -5.30
N ASP A 225 -50.32 0.74 -4.13
CA ASP A 225 -50.69 -0.14 -3.03
C ASP A 225 -51.71 -1.15 -3.55
N SER A 226 -51.31 -2.43 -3.60
CA SER A 226 -52.18 -3.57 -3.89
C SER A 226 -52.14 -4.56 -2.73
#